data_AF-A0A9Q1F7S2-F1
#
_entry.id   AF-A0A9Q1F7S2-F1
#
_cell.length_a   1.000
_cell.length_b   1.000
_cell.length_c   1.000
_cell.angle_alpha   90.00
_cell.angle_beta   90.00
_cell.angle_gamma   90.00
#
_symmetry.space_group_name_H-M   'P 1'
#
loop_
_entity.id
_entity.type
_entity.pdbx_description
1 polymer ?
#
loop_
_entity_poly.entity_id
_entity_poly.type
_entity_poly.pdbx_seq_one_letter_code
_entity_poly.pdbx_strand_id
1 'polypeptide(L)'
;ASGPQGAQGTAGPQGPQGERGERGEARPAVVRIAGGGSRGRVEVFSQGQWGTVCDDDFDTIDGLVVCRMLGYVRASSVFTAPPGTGRILLDNLKCTGTESSIFLCPHSGLGVHNCGHQEDVGVTCA
;
A
#
# COMPACT_ATOMS: atom_id res chain seq x y z
N ALA A 1 39.45 -66.04 3.36
CA ALA A 1 38.12 -65.72 3.90
C ALA A 1 37.66 -64.40 3.28
N SER A 2 36.59 -64.46 2.49
CA SER A 2 35.79 -63.29 2.10
C SER A 2 34.38 -63.83 1.90
N GLY A 3 33.48 -63.52 2.83
CA GLY A 3 32.06 -63.87 2.71
C GLY A 3 31.38 -63.04 1.62
N PRO A 4 30.27 -63.52 1.03
CA PRO A 4 29.61 -62.83 -0.08
C PRO A 4 28.96 -61.53 0.40
N GLN A 5 29.00 -60.51 -0.46
CA GLN A 5 28.35 -59.22 -0.25
C GLN A 5 26.83 -59.39 -0.36
N GLY A 6 26.09 -58.91 0.65
CA GLY A 6 24.64 -58.83 0.63
C GLY A 6 24.12 -57.82 -0.39
N ALA A 7 22.92 -58.05 -0.91
CA ALA A 7 22.28 -57.22 -1.92
C ALA A 7 22.02 -55.78 -1.40
N GLN A 8 22.29 -54.79 -2.26
CA GLN A 8 21.95 -53.39 -2.00
C GLN A 8 20.42 -53.21 -1.98
N GLY A 9 19.91 -52.66 -0.88
CA GLY A 9 18.49 -52.29 -0.75
C GLY A 9 18.10 -51.15 -1.69
N THR A 10 16.84 -51.12 -2.12
CA THR A 10 16.29 -50.06 -2.97
C THR A 10 16.18 -48.75 -2.18
N ALA A 11 16.61 -47.64 -2.79
CA ALA A 11 16.42 -46.32 -2.23
C ALA A 11 14.90 -46.03 -2.08
N GLY A 12 14.48 -45.61 -0.88
CA GLY A 12 13.11 -45.18 -0.62
C GLY A 12 12.75 -43.89 -1.36
N PRO A 13 11.45 -43.56 -1.47
CA PRO A 13 11.02 -42.30 -2.08
C PRO A 13 11.54 -41.11 -1.28
N GLN A 14 12.00 -40.08 -1.99
CA GLN A 14 12.43 -38.81 -1.41
C GLN A 14 11.23 -38.13 -0.75
N GLY A 15 11.40 -37.70 0.51
CA GLY A 15 10.41 -36.89 1.22
C GLY A 15 10.21 -35.53 0.55
N PRO A 16 9.08 -34.84 0.83
CA PRO A 16 8.83 -33.51 0.28
C PRO A 16 9.92 -32.53 0.75
N GLN A 17 10.49 -31.80 -0.20
CA GLN A 17 11.39 -30.68 0.06
C GLN A 17 10.66 -29.58 0.83
N GLY A 18 11.21 -29.18 1.98
CA GLY A 18 10.72 -28.06 2.77
C GLY A 18 11.19 -26.69 2.27
N GLU A 19 10.30 -25.70 2.48
CA GLU A 19 10.50 -24.24 2.51
C GLU A 19 11.08 -23.56 1.25
N ARG A 20 10.22 -23.40 0.25
CA ARG A 20 10.24 -22.20 -0.59
C ARG A 20 9.44 -21.13 0.15
N GLY A 21 10.15 -20.19 0.78
CA GLY A 21 9.58 -19.04 1.47
C GLY A 21 8.47 -18.39 0.66
N GLU A 22 7.44 -17.96 1.40
CA GLU A 22 6.25 -17.29 0.94
C GLU A 22 6.61 -16.29 -0.16
N ARG A 23 6.18 -16.57 -1.41
CA ARG A 23 5.86 -15.44 -2.29
C ARG A 23 4.64 -14.81 -1.64
N GLY A 24 4.92 -13.95 -0.66
CA GLY A 24 3.94 -13.26 0.15
C GLY A 24 2.86 -12.76 -0.80
N GLU A 25 1.64 -13.16 -0.52
CA GLU A 25 0.46 -12.66 -1.19
C GLU A 25 0.62 -11.14 -1.26
N ALA A 26 0.80 -10.61 -2.47
CA ALA A 26 0.90 -9.17 -2.66
C ALA A 26 -0.41 -8.61 -2.13
N ARG A 27 -0.39 -8.09 -0.90
CA ARG A 27 -1.57 -7.48 -0.29
C ARG A 27 -2.06 -6.46 -1.32
N PRO A 28 -3.34 -6.52 -1.73
CA PRO A 28 -3.83 -5.64 -2.77
C PRO A 28 -3.48 -4.20 -2.38
N ALA A 29 -2.85 -3.47 -3.31
CA ALA A 29 -2.43 -2.10 -3.06
C ALA A 29 -3.65 -1.28 -2.63
N VAL A 30 -3.59 -0.71 -1.42
CA VAL A 30 -4.69 0.08 -0.85
C VAL A 30 -4.55 1.57 -1.13
N VAL A 31 -3.48 1.97 -1.83
CA VAL A 31 -3.21 3.34 -2.27
C VAL A 31 -2.60 3.34 -3.66
N ARG A 32 -2.90 4.34 -4.48
CA ARG A 32 -2.30 4.57 -5.80
C ARG A 32 -2.20 6.06 -6.12
N ILE A 33 -1.32 6.37 -7.06
CA ILE A 33 -1.30 7.65 -7.76
C ILE A 33 -2.12 7.52 -9.03
N ALA A 34 -3.14 8.37 -9.21
CA ALA A 34 -3.93 8.41 -10.43
C ALA A 34 -3.02 8.72 -11.64
N GLY A 35 -3.07 7.88 -12.68
CA GLY A 35 -2.17 7.96 -13.83
C GLY A 35 -0.80 7.29 -13.62
N GLY A 36 -0.48 6.83 -12.41
CA GLY A 36 0.77 6.15 -12.06
C GLY A 36 1.96 7.10 -11.83
N GLY A 37 3.16 6.52 -11.72
CA GLY A 37 4.40 7.26 -11.47
C GLY A 37 4.54 7.77 -10.03
N SER A 38 5.22 8.90 -9.87
CA SER A 38 5.51 9.50 -8.56
C SER A 38 4.72 10.77 -8.28
N ARG A 39 3.90 11.26 -9.22
CA ARG A 39 3.13 12.51 -9.04
C ARG A 39 1.71 12.37 -9.57
N GLY A 40 0.73 12.73 -8.73
CA GLY A 40 -0.67 12.76 -9.13
C GLY A 40 -1.61 12.72 -7.94
N ARG A 41 -2.92 12.64 -8.22
CA ARG A 41 -3.97 12.53 -7.21
C ARG A 41 -3.81 11.24 -6.41
N VAL A 42 -4.00 11.32 -5.10
CA VAL A 42 -4.02 10.16 -4.22
C VAL A 42 -5.39 9.51 -4.27
N GLU A 43 -5.41 8.22 -4.56
CA GLU A 43 -6.61 7.40 -4.46
C GLU A 43 -6.35 6.23 -3.50
N VAL A 44 -7.34 5.90 -2.69
CA VAL A 44 -7.27 4.82 -1.70
C VAL A 44 -8.38 3.80 -1.92
N PHE A 45 -8.12 2.55 -1.59
CA PHE A 45 -9.08 1.46 -1.75
C PHE A 45 -9.63 1.03 -0.39
N SER A 46 -10.94 1.15 -0.21
CA SER A 46 -11.63 0.74 1.01
C SER A 46 -13.01 0.20 0.67
N GLN A 47 -13.45 -0.85 1.37
CA GLN A 47 -14.78 -1.46 1.20
C GLN A 47 -15.11 -1.81 -0.27
N GLY A 48 -14.14 -2.35 -1.01
CA GLY A 48 -14.33 -2.82 -2.38
C GLY A 48 -14.33 -1.74 -3.47
N GLN A 49 -14.06 -0.48 -3.13
CA GLN A 49 -14.08 0.63 -4.09
C GLN A 49 -12.88 1.57 -3.91
N TRP A 50 -12.46 2.17 -5.01
CA TRP A 50 -11.51 3.27 -5.02
C TRP A 50 -12.23 4.58 -4.71
N GLY A 51 -11.57 5.45 -3.97
CA GLY A 51 -12.02 6.81 -3.73
C GLY A 51 -10.84 7.77 -3.52
N THR A 52 -11.16 9.04 -3.41
CA THR A 52 -10.18 10.12 -3.30
C THR A 52 -9.97 10.54 -1.84
N VAL A 53 -9.04 11.44 -1.61
CA VAL A 53 -8.66 11.97 -0.30
C VAL A 53 -8.75 13.49 -0.39
N CYS A 54 -9.39 14.14 0.59
CA CYS A 54 -9.48 15.59 0.65
C CYS A 54 -8.12 16.23 1.02
N ASP A 55 -7.87 17.46 0.58
CA ASP A 55 -6.67 18.24 0.89
C ASP A 55 -6.77 19.09 2.17
N ASP A 56 -7.94 19.17 2.80
CA ASP A 56 -8.13 19.79 4.12
C ASP A 56 -7.19 19.16 5.18
N ASP A 57 -6.40 20.01 5.83
CA ASP A 57 -5.32 19.67 6.77
C ASP A 57 -4.24 18.71 6.21
N PHE A 58 -4.28 18.32 4.93
CA PHE A 58 -3.33 17.37 4.34
C PHE A 58 -1.98 18.02 4.09
N ASP A 59 -0.94 17.51 4.74
CA ASP A 59 0.41 18.06 4.65
C ASP A 59 1.45 17.04 4.12
N THR A 60 2.72 17.46 4.09
CA THR A 60 3.81 16.61 3.62
C THR A 60 4.12 15.41 4.52
N ILE A 61 3.69 15.42 5.78
CA ILE A 61 3.79 14.28 6.71
C ILE A 61 2.74 13.22 6.35
N ASP A 62 1.51 13.63 6.01
CA ASP A 62 0.51 12.71 5.44
C ASP A 62 0.98 12.15 4.09
N GLY A 63 1.51 13.04 3.25
CA GLY A 63 2.11 12.68 1.97
C GLY A 63 3.28 11.69 2.14
N LEU A 64 4.08 11.81 3.20
CA LEU A 64 5.18 10.88 3.49
C LEU A 64 4.66 9.47 3.73
N VAL A 65 3.57 9.31 4.48
CA VAL A 65 2.95 7.99 4.71
C VAL A 65 2.48 7.40 3.38
N VAL A 66 1.78 8.19 2.55
CA VAL A 66 1.35 7.76 1.21
C VAL A 66 2.52 7.34 0.33
N CYS A 67 3.56 8.17 0.24
CA CYS A 67 4.72 7.89 -0.59
C CYS A 67 5.48 6.64 -0.11
N ARG A 68 5.59 6.42 1.21
CA ARG A 68 6.18 5.20 1.78
C ARG A 68 5.38 3.95 1.46
N MET A 69 4.05 4.02 1.52
CA MET A 69 3.19 2.91 1.10
C MET A 69 3.38 2.53 -0.37
N LEU A 70 3.76 3.51 -1.20
CA LEU A 70 4.06 3.34 -2.62
C LEU A 70 5.53 2.96 -2.90
N GLY A 71 6.36 2.81 -1.87
CA GLY A 71 7.77 2.42 -1.98
C GLY A 71 8.77 3.58 -2.17
N TYR A 72 8.33 4.82 -2.06
CA TYR A 72 9.19 6.00 -2.07
C TYR A 72 9.69 6.34 -0.65
N VAL A 73 10.72 7.17 -0.55
CA VAL A 73 11.32 7.52 0.75
C VAL A 73 10.78 8.82 1.34
N ARG A 74 10.22 9.70 0.50
CA ARG A 74 9.65 10.99 0.93
C ARG A 74 8.51 11.49 0.03
N ALA A 75 7.71 12.41 0.57
CA ALA A 75 6.91 13.34 -0.21
C ALA A 75 7.72 14.64 -0.46
N SER A 76 7.91 14.99 -1.73
CA SER A 76 8.52 16.25 -2.14
C SER A 76 7.56 17.43 -2.04
N SER A 77 6.27 17.21 -2.29
CA SER A 77 5.24 18.25 -2.20
C SER A 77 3.85 17.62 -2.16
N VAL A 78 2.89 18.37 -1.61
CA VAL A 78 1.45 18.13 -1.72
C VAL A 78 0.79 19.25 -2.50
N PHE A 79 -0.33 18.98 -3.16
CA PHE A 79 -1.06 19.97 -3.97
C PHE A 79 -2.52 19.53 -4.18
N THR A 80 -3.42 20.49 -4.42
CA THR A 80 -4.78 20.20 -4.89
C THR A 80 -4.72 19.65 -6.32
N ALA A 81 -5.12 18.40 -6.50
CA ALA A 81 -5.08 17.70 -7.77
C ALA A 81 -6.31 18.01 -8.64
N PRO A 82 -6.26 17.73 -9.96
CA PRO A 82 -7.46 17.75 -10.77
C PRO A 82 -8.55 16.83 -10.19
N PRO A 83 -9.84 17.22 -10.26
CA PRO A 83 -10.93 16.46 -9.67
C PRO A 83 -10.96 14.99 -10.10
N GLY A 84 -11.15 14.11 -9.12
CA GLY A 84 -11.46 12.71 -9.31
C GLY A 84 -12.96 12.47 -9.45
N THR A 85 -13.34 11.23 -9.20
CA THR A 85 -14.73 10.77 -9.25
C THR A 85 -14.95 9.73 -8.16
N GLY A 86 -16.20 9.56 -7.74
CA GLY A 86 -16.57 8.52 -6.79
C GLY A 86 -16.71 9.10 -5.38
N ARG A 87 -16.29 8.34 -4.38
CA ARG A 87 -16.37 8.77 -2.98
C ARG A 87 -15.07 9.44 -2.56
N ILE A 88 -15.17 10.50 -1.76
CA ILE A 88 -14.05 10.97 -0.94
C ILE A 88 -14.04 10.10 0.32
N LEU A 89 -12.93 9.41 0.58
CA LEU A 89 -12.86 8.38 1.62
C LEU A 89 -12.13 8.83 2.88
N LEU A 90 -11.23 9.80 2.77
CA LEU A 90 -10.44 10.34 3.87
C LEU A 90 -10.42 11.85 3.80
N ASP A 91 -10.37 12.47 4.97
CA ASP A 91 -10.40 13.91 5.18
C ASP A 91 -9.81 14.24 6.56
N ASN A 92 -9.25 15.44 6.71
CA ASN A 92 -8.60 15.96 7.90
C ASN A 92 -7.55 14.98 8.47
N LEU A 93 -6.65 14.51 7.60
CA LEU A 93 -5.57 13.60 7.98
C LEU A 93 -4.55 14.32 8.87
N LYS A 94 -4.11 13.65 9.93
CA LYS A 94 -3.13 14.17 10.90
C LYS A 94 -2.09 13.11 11.23
N CYS A 95 -1.45 12.56 10.21
CA CYS A 95 -0.41 11.56 10.37
C CYS A 95 0.75 12.10 11.22
N THR A 96 1.41 11.20 11.93
CA THR A 96 2.68 11.46 12.63
C THR A 96 3.90 11.19 11.73
N GLY A 97 3.69 10.54 10.58
CA GLY A 97 4.71 10.17 9.60
C GLY A 97 5.31 8.79 9.82
N THR A 98 4.86 8.10 10.87
CA THR A 98 5.35 6.77 11.26
C THR A 98 4.40 5.64 10.90
N GLU A 99 3.17 5.99 10.52
CA GLU A 99 2.11 5.05 10.17
C GLU A 99 2.54 4.19 8.98
N SER A 100 2.18 2.90 9.04
CA SER A 100 2.39 1.96 7.93
C SER A 100 1.31 2.06 6.86
N SER A 101 0.23 2.78 7.14
CA SER A 101 -0.91 2.98 6.26
C SER A 101 -1.58 4.32 6.56
N ILE A 102 -2.03 5.02 5.51
CA ILE A 102 -2.78 6.28 5.63
C ILE A 102 -4.08 6.10 6.44
N PHE A 103 -4.67 4.90 6.43
CA PHE A 103 -5.86 4.57 7.22
C PHE A 103 -5.60 4.44 8.73
N LEU A 104 -4.34 4.43 9.16
CA LEU A 104 -3.96 4.40 10.58
C LEU A 104 -3.68 5.80 11.13
N CYS A 105 -3.61 6.81 10.27
CA CYS A 105 -3.50 8.18 10.71
C CYS A 105 -4.82 8.61 11.38
N PRO A 106 -4.80 9.51 12.36
CA PRO A 106 -6.01 10.20 12.77
C PRO A 106 -6.67 10.89 11.56
N HIS A 107 -7.98 10.68 11.41
CA HIS A 107 -8.80 11.25 10.34
C HIS A 107 -10.27 11.34 10.81
N SER A 108 -11.14 12.04 10.08
CA SER A 108 -12.55 12.29 10.45
C SER A 108 -13.48 11.04 10.45
N GLY A 109 -12.94 9.86 10.14
CA GLY A 109 -13.71 8.64 9.82
C GLY A 109 -13.83 8.40 8.31
N LEU A 110 -14.09 7.15 7.91
CA LEU A 110 -14.17 6.78 6.49
C LEU A 110 -15.42 7.39 5.82
N GLY A 111 -15.21 8.18 4.77
CA GLY A 111 -16.29 8.84 4.03
C GLY A 111 -17.00 9.95 4.80
N VAL A 112 -16.43 10.40 5.93
CA VAL A 112 -16.89 11.57 6.68
C VAL A 112 -16.02 12.75 6.23
N HIS A 113 -16.60 13.66 5.47
CA HIS A 113 -15.91 14.82 4.92
C HIS A 113 -16.89 15.97 4.65
N ASN A 114 -16.38 17.19 4.52
CA ASN A 114 -17.11 18.37 4.03
C ASN A 114 -16.65 18.82 2.62
N CYS A 115 -15.76 18.05 1.98
CA CYS A 115 -15.12 18.44 0.73
C CYS A 115 -15.90 18.05 -0.54
N GLY A 116 -15.60 18.74 -1.65
CA GLY A 116 -15.90 18.32 -3.02
C GLY A 116 -14.66 17.83 -3.77
N HIS A 117 -14.81 17.28 -4.97
CA HIS A 117 -13.66 16.78 -5.75
C HIS A 117 -12.70 17.90 -6.23
N GLN A 118 -13.08 19.17 -6.10
CA GLN A 118 -12.17 20.30 -6.30
C GLN A 118 -11.07 20.38 -5.24
N GLU A 119 -11.23 19.64 -4.15
CA GLU A 119 -10.33 19.56 -2.98
C GLU A 119 -9.65 18.18 -2.91
N ASP A 120 -9.64 17.40 -4.00
CA ASP A 120 -8.92 16.13 -4.00
C ASP A 120 -7.40 16.37 -3.93
N VAL A 121 -6.71 15.71 -3.02
CA VAL A 121 -5.27 15.89 -2.82
C VAL A 121 -4.42 15.09 -3.79
N GLY A 122 -3.28 15.65 -4.16
CA GLY A 122 -2.20 15.01 -4.88
C GLY A 122 -0.87 15.15 -4.17
N VAL A 123 0.03 14.21 -4.46
CA VAL A 123 1.39 14.18 -3.92
C VAL A 123 2.42 14.11 -5.04
N THR A 124 3.64 14.54 -4.74
CA THR A 124 4.84 14.20 -5.52
C THR A 124 5.81 13.45 -4.62
N CYS A 125 6.11 12.21 -4.95
CA CYS A 125 7.02 11.33 -4.21
C CYS A 125 8.42 11.32 -4.81
N ALA A 126 9.42 10.98 -3.99
CA ALA A 126 10.82 10.82 -4.39
C ALA A 126 11.53 9.75 -3.56
#